data_AF-A0A7W1H8M1-F1
#
_entry.id   AF-A0A7W1H8M1-F1
#
_cell.length_a   1.000
_cell.length_b   1.000
_cell.length_c   1.000
_cell.angle_alpha   90.00
_cell.angle_beta   90.00
_cell.angle_gamma   90.00
#
_symmetry.space_group_name_H-M   'P 1'
#
loop_
_entity.id
_entity.type
_entity.pdbx_description
1 polymer ?
#
loop_
_entity_poly.entity_id
_entity_poly.type
_entity_poly.pdbx_seq_one_letter_code
_entity_poly.pdbx_strand_id
1 'polypeptide(L)' 'MVSRKPGKTAKIVREIKVSRTYRLNPARVEEARRALGVPTATAAIETALDMVTFRHELAEGTRVLRGIAIRPPEALDG' A
#
# COMPACT_ATOMS: atom_id res chain seq x y z
N MET A 1 -50.18 13.77 16.28
CA MET A 1 -49.22 12.81 15.71
C MET A 1 -48.53 13.47 14.52
N VAL A 2 -47.22 13.73 14.58
CA VAL A 2 -46.43 14.15 13.41
C VAL A 2 -45.17 13.30 13.37
N SER A 3 -45.16 12.30 12.49
CA SER A 3 -44.00 11.44 12.24
C SER A 3 -42.92 12.22 11.51
N ARG A 4 -41.75 12.37 12.16
CA ARG A 4 -40.53 12.82 11.48
C ARG A 4 -39.92 11.62 10.76
N LYS A 5 -39.87 11.64 9.43
CA LYS A 5 -39.11 10.66 8.64
C LYS A 5 -37.61 10.89 8.87
N PRO A 6 -36.81 9.85 9.16
CA PRO A 6 -35.37 9.98 9.26
C PRO A 6 -34.80 10.26 7.87
N GLY A 7 -34.23 11.45 7.68
CA GLY A 7 -33.52 11.80 6.46
C GLY A 7 -32.33 10.87 6.28
N LYS A 8 -32.32 10.13 5.17
CA LYS A 8 -31.15 9.36 4.74
C LYS A 8 -30.01 10.35 4.51
N THR A 9 -29.06 10.40 5.43
CA THR A 9 -27.78 11.09 5.26
C THR A 9 -27.05 10.40 4.13
N ALA A 10 -27.26 10.88 2.91
CA ALA A 10 -26.45 10.52 1.76
C ALA A 10 -25.01 10.90 2.12
N LYS A 11 -24.17 9.88 2.31
CA LYS A 11 -22.73 10.04 2.51
C LYS A 11 -22.20 10.70 1.24
N ILE A 12 -22.04 12.02 1.26
CA ILE A 12 -21.39 12.75 0.17
C ILE A 12 -19.93 12.32 0.23
N VAL A 13 -19.59 11.25 -0.49
CA VAL A 13 -18.21 10.97 -0.86
C VAL A 13 -17.84 12.11 -1.79
N ARG A 14 -17.26 13.17 -1.24
CA ARG A 14 -16.62 14.21 -2.04
C ARG A 14 -15.54 13.47 -2.82
N GLU A 15 -15.76 13.24 -4.11
CA GLU A 15 -14.68 12.86 -5.02
C GLU A 15 -13.62 13.93 -4.89
N ILE A 16 -12.54 13.61 -4.17
CA ILE A 16 -11.40 14.50 -4.07
C ILE A 16 -10.85 14.56 -5.49
N LYS A 17 -11.00 15.73 -6.13
CA LYS A 17 -10.43 15.96 -7.46
C LYS A 17 -8.91 15.93 -7.32
N VAL A 18 -8.31 14.77 -7.54
CA VAL A 18 -6.86 14.59 -7.52
C VAL A 18 -6.29 15.15 -8.82
N SER A 19 -5.26 15.98 -8.72
CA SER A 19 -4.53 16.44 -9.90
C SER A 19 -3.94 15.24 -10.64
N ARG A 20 -4.19 15.13 -11.94
CA ARG A 20 -3.57 14.12 -12.80
C ARG A 20 -2.07 14.35 -12.99
N THR A 21 -1.60 15.56 -12.71
CA THR A 21 -0.20 15.94 -12.86
C THR A 21 0.36 16.38 -11.52
N TYR A 22 1.45 15.73 -11.11
CA TYR A 22 2.21 16.08 -9.93
C TYR A 22 3.70 16.10 -10.28
N ARG A 23 4.39 17.18 -9.93
CA ARG A 23 5.84 17.28 -10.16
C ARG A 23 6.57 16.68 -8.98
N LEU A 24 7.28 15.59 -9.22
CA LEU A 24 8.18 15.00 -8.25
C LEU A 24 9.48 15.79 -8.18
N ASN A 25 10.11 15.82 -7.00
CA ASN A 25 11.45 16.36 -6.86
C ASN A 25 12.44 15.42 -7.58
N PRO A 26 13.17 15.87 -8.62
CA PRO A 26 14.08 15.02 -9.39
C PRO A 26 15.17 14.36 -8.53
N ALA A 27 15.67 15.06 -7.51
CA ALA A 27 16.72 14.51 -6.63
C ALA A 27 16.21 13.30 -5.83
N ARG A 28 14.96 13.34 -5.37
CA ARG A 28 14.33 12.21 -4.67
C ARG A 28 14.08 11.03 -5.60
N VAL A 29 13.73 11.29 -6.87
CA VAL A 29 13.54 10.23 -7.86
C VAL A 29 14.88 9.54 -8.16
N GLU A 30 15.97 10.30 -8.28
CA GLU A 30 17.31 9.70 -8.47
C GLU A 30 17.80 8.91 -7.26
N GLU A 31 17.53 9.39 -6.05
CA GLU A 31 17.83 8.65 -4.82
C GLU A 31 17.07 7.31 -4.80
N ALA A 32 15.76 7.35 -5.07
CA ALA A 32 14.95 6.13 -5.16
C ALA A 32 15.45 5.19 -6.26
N ARG A 33 15.78 5.71 -7.44
CA ARG A 33 16.33 4.92 -8.55
C ARG A 33 17.60 4.17 -8.16
N ARG A 34 18.51 4.85 -7.44
CA ARG A 34 19.76 4.26 -6.93
C ARG A 34 19.48 3.22 -5.85
N ALA A 35 18.63 3.54 -4.89
CA ALA A 35 18.28 2.63 -3.79
C ALA A 35 17.60 1.34 -4.28
N LEU A 36 16.74 1.46 -5.30
CA LEU A 36 16.02 0.35 -5.91
C LEU A 36 16.85 -0.39 -6.98
N GLY A 37 17.99 0.17 -7.41
CA GLY A 37 18.87 -0.46 -8.41
C GLY A 37 18.26 -0.54 -9.82
N VAL A 38 17.35 0.37 -10.17
CA VAL A 38 16.60 0.33 -11.44
C VAL A 38 17.17 1.32 -12.47
N PRO A 39 16.97 1.06 -13.78
CA PRO A 39 17.66 1.83 -14.82
C PRO A 39 17.05 3.21 -15.08
N THR A 40 15.76 3.42 -14.78
CA THR A 40 15.04 4.64 -15.17
C THR A 40 14.24 5.25 -14.03
N ALA A 41 13.95 6.55 -14.14
CA ALA A 41 13.07 7.27 -13.23
C ALA A 41 11.66 6.67 -13.20
N THR A 42 11.11 6.29 -14.35
CA THR A 42 9.79 5.64 -14.44
C THR A 42 9.79 4.31 -13.69
N ALA A 43 10.79 3.45 -13.92
CA ALA A 43 10.91 2.19 -13.21
C ALA A 43 11.04 2.41 -11.69
N ALA A 44 11.78 3.43 -11.26
CA ALA A 44 11.89 3.78 -9.85
C ALA A 44 10.53 4.16 -9.23
N ILE A 45 9.71 4.93 -9.96
CA ILE A 45 8.38 5.32 -9.49
C ILE A 45 7.47 4.09 -9.41
N GLU A 46 7.41 3.27 -10.46
CA GLU A 46 6.56 2.07 -10.50
C GLU A 46 6.94 1.07 -9.41
N THR A 47 8.23 0.73 -9.31
CA THR A 47 8.71 -0.18 -8.28
C THR A 47 8.50 0.36 -6.87
N ALA A 48 8.67 1.67 -6.64
CA ALA A 48 8.37 2.27 -5.34
C ALA A 48 6.88 2.15 -4.97
N LEU A 49 5.97 2.28 -5.94
CA LEU A 49 4.54 2.08 -5.72
C LEU A 49 4.24 0.61 -5.39
N ASP A 50 4.86 -0.33 -6.08
CA ASP A 50 4.74 -1.76 -5.77
C ASP A 50 5.24 -2.08 -4.35
N MET A 51 6.34 -1.45 -3.92
CA MET A 51 6.89 -1.61 -2.57
C MET A 51 5.93 -1.13 -1.48
N VAL A 52 5.09 -0.12 -1.75
CA VAL A 52 4.08 0.33 -0.79
C VAL A 52 3.01 -0.74 -0.61
N THR A 53 2.51 -1.33 -1.71
CA THR A 53 1.55 -2.44 -1.66
C THR A 53 2.15 -3.65 -0.96
N PHE A 54 3.37 -4.04 -1.34
CA PHE A 54 4.08 -5.14 -0.71
C PHE A 54 4.26 -4.92 0.80
N ARG A 55 4.62 -3.71 1.24
CA ARG A 55 4.74 -3.38 2.67
C ARG A 55 3.42 -3.59 3.40
N HIS A 56 2.29 -3.24 2.80
CA HIS A 56 0.97 -3.46 3.39
C HIS A 56 0.67 -4.96 3.52
N GLU A 57 0.86 -5.72 2.44
CA GLU A 57 0.62 -7.17 2.44
C GLU A 57 1.53 -7.90 3.43
N LEU A 58 2.80 -7.51 3.51
CA LEU A 58 3.75 -8.05 4.47
C LEU A 58 3.34 -7.74 5.91
N ALA A 59 2.91 -6.51 6.19
CA ALA A 59 2.44 -6.12 7.52
C ALA A 59 1.19 -6.91 7.95
N GLU A 60 0.24 -7.10 7.04
CA GLU A 60 -0.96 -7.90 7.31
C GLU A 60 -0.62 -9.39 7.45
N GLY A 61 0.20 -9.94 6.57
CA GLY A 61 0.67 -11.33 6.66
C GLY A 61 1.40 -11.60 7.97
N THR A 62 2.35 -10.74 8.37
CA THR A 62 3.06 -10.89 9.65
C THR A 62 2.15 -10.73 10.87
N ARG A 63 1.09 -9.93 10.77
CA ARG A 63 0.07 -9.83 11.83
C ARG A 63 -0.72 -11.12 11.96
N VAL A 64 -1.13 -11.73 10.85
CA VAL A 64 -1.88 -13.00 10.83
C VAL A 64 -1.01 -14.15 11.32
N LEU A 65 0.27 -14.18 10.92
CA LEU A 65 1.22 -15.22 11.32
C LEU A 65 1.69 -15.09 12.78
N ARG A 66 1.34 -14.02 13.49
CA ARG A 66 1.76 -13.81 14.88
C ARG A 66 1.23 -14.94 15.77
N GLY A 67 2.15 -15.67 16.40
CA GLY A 67 1.83 -16.77 17.31
C GLY A 67 1.83 -18.16 16.64
N ILE A 68 2.05 -18.23 15.33
CA ILE A 68 2.27 -19.51 14.63
C ILE A 68 3.73 -19.94 14.82
N ALA A 69 3.94 -21.13 15.39
CA ALA A 69 5.25 -21.75 15.48
C ALA A 69 5.61 -22.35 14.12
N ILE A 70 6.48 -21.67 13.37
CA ILE A 70 7.01 -22.20 12.11
C ILE A 70 8.11 -23.19 12.47
N ARG A 71 7.87 -24.49 12.23
CA ARG A 71 8.91 -25.52 12.30
C ARG A 71 9.67 -25.56 10.97
N PRO A 72 11.01 -25.61 10.98
CA PRO A 72 11.78 -25.80 9.76
C PRO A 72 11.44 -27.16 9.11
N PRO A 73 11.52 -27.24 7.78
CA PRO A 73 11.03 -28.39 7.00
C PRO A 73 11.81 -29.70 7.23
N GLU A 74 12.96 -29.65 7.88
CA GLU A 74 13.86 -30.80 8.12
C GLU A 74 13.53 -31.65 9.36
N ALA A 75 12.29 -31.57 9.87
CA ALA A 75 11.80 -32.39 10.99
C ALA A 75 10.89 -33.56 10.55
N LEU A 76 10.98 -34.01 9.30
CA LEU A 76 10.16 -35.10 8.74
C LEU A 76 10.95 -36.35 8.31
N ASP A 77 12.17 -36.54 8.82
CA ASP A 77 12.88 -37.81 8.68
C ASP A 77 13.13 -38.42 10.06
N GLY A 78 12.34 -39.46 10.36
CA GLY A 78 12.39 -40.29 11.57
C GLY A 78 11.44 -41.47 11.43
#